data_AF-A0A2D4JN31-F1
#
_entry.id   AF-A0A2D4JN31-F1
#
_cell.length_a   1.000
_cell.length_b   1.000
_cell.length_c   1.000
_cell.angle_alpha   90.00
_cell.angle_beta   90.00
_cell.angle_gamma   90.00
#
_symmetry.space_group_name_H-M   'P 1'
#
loop_
_entity.id
_entity.type
_entity.pdbx_description
1 polymer ?
#
loop_
_entity_poly.entity_id
_entity_poly.type
_entity_poly.pdbx_seq_one_letter_code
_entity_poly.pdbx_strand_id
1 'polypeptide(L)'
;MAYQTFYSQTMGPKLTTQFELFLAELGIRHTLITSFHPSANGQAERMVRTTKEALARMGPREWQKCIDTFILIQHVTPNATTYRSPSELLMGQKLRTRLDRLHPSYTRETPSDSISKIRSFKIRDGVYAQNYTGEPLWIPGQIIAITSPQ
;
A
#
# COMPACT_ATOMS: atom_id res chain seq x y z
N MET A 1 0.29 21.65 -9.89
CA MET A 1 1.36 20.63 -9.89
C MET A 1 2.03 20.68 -8.53
N ALA A 2 1.83 19.65 -7.70
CA ALA A 2 2.46 19.57 -6.38
C ALA A 2 3.86 18.98 -6.58
N TYR A 3 4.91 19.77 -6.34
CA TYR A 3 6.28 19.26 -6.40
C TYR A 3 6.56 18.42 -5.14
N GLN A 4 7.03 17.19 -5.31
CA GLN A 4 7.52 16.39 -4.20
C GLN A 4 8.79 17.07 -3.66
N THR A 5 8.85 17.30 -2.35
CA THR A 5 9.99 17.96 -1.68
C THR A 5 10.75 16.94 -0.84
N PHE A 6 12.07 16.86 -1.02
CA PHE A 6 12.95 15.99 -0.24
C PHE A 6 13.74 16.81 0.77
N TYR A 7 13.68 16.41 2.04
CA TYR A 7 14.38 17.06 3.14
C TYR A 7 15.56 16.21 3.59
N SER A 8 16.76 16.78 3.63
CA SER A 8 17.95 16.11 4.17
C SER A 8 18.84 17.07 4.96
N GLN A 9 19.59 16.53 5.91
CA GLN A 9 20.71 17.23 6.53
C GLN A 9 21.84 17.42 5.51
N THR A 10 22.73 18.39 5.76
CA THR A 10 23.87 18.70 4.90
C THR A 10 24.73 17.47 4.66
N MET A 11 24.77 17.00 3.40
CA MET A 11 25.60 15.88 2.96
C MET A 11 26.99 16.39 2.54
N GLY A 12 28.00 15.50 2.54
CA GLY A 12 29.37 15.86 2.13
C GLY A 12 29.43 16.29 0.65
N PRO A 13 30.40 17.16 0.27
CA PRO A 13 30.40 17.90 -1.00
C PRO A 13 30.39 17.01 -2.26
N LYS A 14 30.92 15.78 -2.17
CA LYS A 14 30.96 14.84 -3.30
C LYS A 14 29.61 14.19 -3.60
N LEU A 15 28.76 14.01 -2.59
CA LEU A 15 27.43 13.40 -2.76
C LEU A 15 26.39 14.42 -3.21
N THR A 16 26.55 15.69 -2.81
CA THR A 16 25.59 16.75 -3.07
C THR A 16 25.37 16.99 -4.57
N THR A 17 26.43 17.11 -5.37
CA THR A 17 26.29 17.46 -6.80
C THR A 17 25.63 16.35 -7.63
N GLN A 18 26.02 15.08 -7.44
CA GLN A 18 25.41 13.97 -8.19
C GLN A 18 23.96 13.74 -7.77
N PHE A 19 23.65 13.94 -6.49
CA PHE A 19 22.31 13.78 -5.96
C PHE A 19 21.38 14.93 -6.37
N GLU A 20 21.87 16.17 -6.42
CA GLU A 20 21.11 17.33 -6.92
C GLU A 20 20.70 17.15 -8.39
N LEU A 21 21.61 16.64 -9.23
CA LEU A 21 21.30 16.34 -10.63
C LEU A 21 20.22 15.25 -10.75
N PHE A 22 20.32 14.19 -9.96
CA PHE A 22 19.30 13.13 -9.92
C PHE A 22 17.93 13.65 -9.47
N LEU A 23 17.89 14.50 -8.44
CA LEU A 23 16.64 15.11 -7.97
C LEU A 23 16.05 16.07 -9.03
N ALA A 24 16.89 16.82 -9.74
CA ALA A 24 16.47 17.69 -10.83
C ALA A 24 15.86 16.89 -12.00
N GLU A 25 16.44 15.74 -12.36
CA GLU A 25 15.91 14.85 -13.40
C GLU A 25 14.52 14.29 -13.03
N LEU A 26 14.32 13.99 -11.75
CA LEU A 26 13.02 13.54 -11.23
C LEU A 26 12.03 14.68 -10.95
N GLY A 27 12.42 15.94 -11.16
CA GLY A 27 11.59 17.12 -10.85
C GLY A 27 11.32 17.31 -9.35
N ILE A 28 12.16 16.74 -8.48
CA ILE A 28 12.03 16.80 -7.02
C ILE A 28 12.81 18.00 -6.48
N ARG A 29 12.17 18.80 -5.62
CA ARG A 29 12.84 19.92 -4.97
C ARG A 29 13.66 19.43 -3.78
N HIS A 30 14.96 19.65 -3.83
CA HIS A 30 15.85 19.40 -2.69
C HIS A 30 15.82 20.59 -1.72
N THR A 31 15.44 20.35 -0.46
CA THR A 31 15.53 21.36 0.60
C THR A 31 16.50 20.88 1.67
N LEU A 32 17.61 21.60 1.81
CA LEU A 32 18.59 21.34 2.85
C LEU A 32 18.09 21.91 4.17
N ILE A 33 18.03 21.06 5.18
CA ILE A 33 17.81 21.50 6.56
C ILE A 33 19.16 22.00 7.07
N THR A 34 19.19 23.21 7.64
CA THR A 34 20.39 23.78 8.23
C THR A 34 20.90 22.91 9.38
N SER A 35 22.22 22.83 9.54
CA SER A 35 22.80 22.24 10.75
C SER A 35 22.25 23.00 11.97
N PHE A 36 21.93 22.27 13.06
CA PHE A 36 21.35 22.78 14.32
C PHE A 36 19.81 22.88 14.43
N HIS A 37 19.03 22.31 13.50
CA HIS A 37 17.59 22.08 13.70
C HIS A 37 17.22 20.58 13.76
N PRO A 38 17.56 19.87 14.85
CA PRO A 38 17.25 18.44 15.00
C PRO A 38 15.74 18.15 14.98
N SER A 39 14.91 19.12 15.38
CA SER A 39 13.45 18.99 15.31
C SER A 39 12.93 18.72 13.89
N ALA A 40 13.59 19.26 12.86
CA ALA A 40 13.17 19.09 11.47
C ALA A 40 13.44 17.67 10.94
N ASN A 41 14.39 16.93 11.52
CA ASN A 41 14.68 15.53 11.18
C ASN A 41 14.16 14.52 12.22
N GLY A 42 13.44 14.99 13.24
CA GLY A 42 13.03 14.17 14.38
C GLY A 42 12.15 12.97 14.01
N GLN A 43 11.38 13.06 12.91
CA GLN A 43 10.57 11.94 12.42
C GLN A 43 11.43 10.81 11.84
N ALA A 44 12.46 11.15 11.08
CA ALA A 44 13.40 10.15 10.56
C ALA A 44 14.19 9.51 11.71
N GLU A 45 14.65 10.30 12.67
CA GLU A 45 15.37 9.80 13.86
C GLU A 45 14.51 8.87 14.71
N ARG A 46 13.23 9.24 14.94
CA ARG A 46 12.26 8.37 15.61
C ARG A 46 12.07 7.06 14.84
N MET A 47 11.96 7.10 13.52
CA MET A 47 11.84 5.89 12.70
C MET A 47 13.08 5.00 12.84
N VAL A 48 14.29 5.57 12.77
CA VAL A 48 15.54 4.82 12.96
C VAL A 48 15.57 4.13 14.33
N ARG A 49 15.14 4.82 15.40
CA ARG A 49 15.04 4.22 16.73
C ARG A 49 14.06 3.05 16.75
N THR A 50 12.85 3.25 16.22
CA THR A 50 11.82 2.20 16.12
C THR A 50 12.32 0.98 15.34
N THR A 51 13.03 1.19 14.23
CA THR A 51 13.62 0.12 13.42
C THR A 51 14.65 -0.68 14.24
N LYS A 52 15.56 0.01 14.94
CA LYS A 52 16.57 -0.67 15.77
C LYS A 52 15.92 -1.51 16.87
N GLU A 53 14.93 -0.96 17.56
CA GLU A 53 14.20 -1.69 18.62
C GLU A 53 13.46 -2.92 18.05
N ALA A 54 12.81 -2.78 16.89
CA ALA A 54 12.10 -3.87 16.25
C ALA A 54 13.07 -4.98 15.79
N LEU A 55 14.20 -4.61 15.18
CA LEU A 55 15.24 -5.55 14.76
C LEU A 55 15.85 -6.28 15.95
N ALA A 56 16.11 -5.57 17.06
CA ALA A 56 16.60 -6.19 18.29
C ALA A 56 15.62 -7.24 18.85
N ARG A 57 14.30 -7.00 18.73
CA ARG A 57 13.26 -7.96 19.17
C ARG A 57 13.12 -9.18 18.27
N MET A 58 13.40 -9.06 16.98
CA MET A 58 13.24 -10.17 16.02
C MET A 58 14.32 -11.26 16.15
N GLY A 59 15.41 -10.97 16.88
CA GLY A 59 16.51 -11.90 17.13
C GLY A 59 17.42 -12.13 15.92
N PRO A 60 18.44 -13.00 16.05
CA PRO A 60 19.39 -13.28 14.98
C PRO A 60 18.71 -14.07 13.86
N ARG A 61 18.48 -13.40 12.73
CA ARG A 61 17.97 -13.96 11.48
C ARG A 61 18.69 -13.28 10.32
N GLU A 62 18.43 -13.74 9.11
CA GLU A 62 18.88 -13.07 7.89
C GLU A 62 18.38 -11.62 7.84
N TRP A 63 19.32 -10.69 7.65
CA TRP A 63 19.07 -9.25 7.74
C TRP A 63 17.97 -8.77 6.78
N GLN A 64 18.00 -9.25 5.53
CA GLN A 64 17.00 -8.89 4.53
C GLN A 64 15.59 -9.28 4.97
N LYS A 65 15.41 -10.50 5.47
CA LYS A 65 14.11 -10.97 5.98
C LYS A 65 13.62 -10.17 7.16
N CYS A 66 14.51 -9.76 8.07
CA CYS A 66 14.16 -8.89 9.19
C CYS A 66 13.67 -7.52 8.71
N ILE A 67 14.37 -6.92 7.75
CA ILE A 67 13.99 -5.64 7.17
C ILE A 67 12.65 -5.76 6.45
N ASP A 68 12.47 -6.75 5.58
CA ASP A 68 11.23 -6.95 4.83
C ASP A 68 10.04 -7.14 5.77
N THR A 69 10.23 -7.93 6.83
CA THR A 69 9.22 -8.15 7.87
C THR A 69 8.91 -6.87 8.62
N PHE A 70 9.93 -6.10 9.01
CA PHE A 70 9.75 -4.82 9.68
C PHE A 70 8.98 -3.82 8.81
N ILE A 71 9.38 -3.64 7.56
CA ILE A 71 8.74 -2.72 6.61
C ILE A 71 7.29 -3.12 6.42
N LEU A 72 7.00 -4.42 6.26
CA LEU A 72 5.62 -4.89 6.17
C LEU A 72 4.82 -4.53 7.42
N ILE A 73 5.34 -4.81 8.62
CA ILE A 73 4.67 -4.49 9.89
C ILE A 73 4.40 -2.98 9.99
N GLN A 74 5.39 -2.14 9.70
CA GLN A 74 5.22 -0.68 9.74
C GLN A 74 4.12 -0.20 8.79
N HIS A 75 4.03 -0.77 7.59
CA HIS A 75 3.05 -0.38 6.58
C HIS A 75 1.61 -0.80 6.90
N VAL A 76 1.42 -1.90 7.65
CA VAL A 76 0.09 -2.45 7.98
C VAL A 76 -0.39 -2.03 9.36
N THR A 77 0.50 -1.61 10.27
CA THR A 77 0.13 -1.23 11.64
C THR A 77 -0.56 0.14 11.63
N PRO A 78 -1.81 0.25 12.09
CA PRO A 78 -2.50 1.52 12.20
C PRO A 78 -1.83 2.43 13.23
N ASN A 79 -1.71 3.72 12.91
CA ASN A 79 -1.25 4.71 13.88
C ASN A 79 -2.36 4.97 14.92
N ALA A 80 -2.02 5.02 16.20
CA ALA A 80 -2.96 5.25 17.30
C ALA A 80 -3.74 6.57 17.19
N THR A 81 -3.17 7.61 16.56
CA THR A 81 -3.84 8.91 16.43
C THR A 81 -4.79 8.96 15.23
N THR A 82 -4.40 8.38 14.10
CA THR A 82 -5.18 8.46 12.86
C THR A 82 -6.04 7.23 12.59
N TYR A 83 -5.84 6.15 13.34
CA TYR A 83 -6.45 4.83 13.17
C TYR A 83 -6.27 4.23 11.75
N ARG A 84 -5.37 4.80 10.96
CA ARG A 84 -5.05 4.38 9.59
C ARG A 84 -3.61 3.93 9.51
N SER A 85 -3.34 2.92 8.70
CA SER A 85 -1.98 2.45 8.44
C SER A 85 -1.24 3.34 7.43
N PRO A 86 0.10 3.39 7.43
CA PRO A 86 0.85 4.17 6.45
C PRO A 86 0.52 3.82 5.00
N SER A 87 0.30 2.53 4.69
CA SER A 87 -0.13 2.12 3.34
C SER A 87 -1.53 2.59 2.99
N GLU A 88 -2.46 2.66 3.95
CA GLU A 88 -3.78 3.24 3.72
C GLU A 88 -3.67 4.75 3.43
N LEU A 89 -2.81 5.46 4.16
CA LEU A 89 -2.59 6.88 3.92
C LEU A 89 -1.89 7.16 2.58
N LEU A 90 -0.99 6.28 2.16
CA LEU A 90 -0.23 6.43 0.93
C LEU A 90 -1.01 6.00 -0.33
N MET A 91 -1.68 4.85 -0.27
CA MET A 91 -2.32 4.22 -1.43
C MET A 91 -3.86 4.25 -1.38
N GLY A 92 -4.45 4.75 -0.28
CA GLY A 92 -5.90 4.74 -0.08
C GLY A 92 -6.49 3.34 0.16
N GLN A 93 -5.64 2.31 0.31
CA GLN A 93 -6.07 0.91 0.43
C GLN A 93 -5.40 0.20 1.59
N LYS A 94 -6.18 -0.64 2.30
CA LYS A 94 -5.66 -1.50 3.35
C LYS A 94 -4.98 -2.73 2.75
N LEU A 95 -3.68 -2.89 3.01
CA LEU A 95 -2.93 -4.07 2.63
C LEU A 95 -3.45 -5.30 3.40
N ARG A 96 -3.59 -6.43 2.71
CA ARG A 96 -4.04 -7.69 3.32
C ARG A 96 -2.88 -8.43 3.94
N THR A 97 -3.03 -8.77 5.22
CA THR A 97 -2.06 -9.56 5.97
C THR A 97 -2.61 -10.95 6.28
N ARG A 98 -1.74 -11.84 6.76
CA ARG A 98 -2.17 -13.17 7.25
C ARG A 98 -3.13 -13.05 8.44
N LEU A 99 -3.01 -11.99 9.24
CA LEU A 99 -3.90 -11.75 10.39
C LEU A 99 -5.32 -11.44 9.93
N ASP A 100 -5.49 -10.65 8.86
CA ASP A 100 -6.81 -10.31 8.32
C ASP A 100 -7.56 -11.55 7.80
N ARG A 101 -6.82 -12.58 7.35
CA ARG A 101 -7.40 -13.85 6.88
C ARG A 101 -7.94 -14.73 8.00
N LEU A 102 -7.52 -14.50 9.25
CA LEU A 102 -7.98 -15.26 10.40
C LEU A 102 -9.27 -14.69 11.00
N HIS A 103 -9.69 -13.49 10.58
CA HIS A 103 -10.90 -12.87 11.07
C HIS A 103 -12.13 -13.44 10.31
N PRO A 104 -13.04 -14.17 10.99
CA PRO A 104 -14.15 -14.89 10.35
C PRO A 104 -15.14 -13.98 9.61
N SER A 105 -15.09 -12.67 9.85
CA SER A 105 -15.99 -11.68 9.25
C SER A 105 -15.26 -10.55 8.52
N TYR A 106 -14.04 -10.77 8.00
CA TYR A 106 -13.34 -9.73 7.23
C TYR A 106 -14.01 -9.50 5.86
N THR A 107 -15.08 -8.72 5.87
CA THR A 107 -15.72 -8.18 4.67
C THR A 107 -14.86 -7.02 4.18
N ARG A 108 -14.58 -6.96 2.86
CA ARG A 108 -13.94 -5.78 2.27
C ARG A 108 -14.77 -4.55 2.66
N GLU A 109 -14.14 -3.52 3.21
CA GLU A 109 -14.70 -2.17 3.12
C GLU A 109 -14.74 -1.83 1.64
N THR A 110 -15.86 -2.16 0.98
CA THR A 110 -16.18 -1.60 -0.33
C THR A 110 -16.23 -0.09 -0.15
N PRO A 111 -15.47 0.70 -0.95
CA PRO A 111 -15.67 2.14 -0.99
C PRO A 111 -17.17 2.42 -1.07
N SER A 112 -17.68 3.37 -0.28
CA SER A 112 -19.11 3.69 -0.20
C SER A 112 -19.74 4.00 -1.58
N ASP A 113 -18.91 4.35 -2.57
CA ASP A 113 -19.31 4.62 -3.95
C ASP A 113 -19.20 3.41 -4.90
N SER A 114 -18.77 2.26 -4.40
CA SER A 114 -18.82 0.99 -5.12
C SER A 114 -20.24 0.45 -5.05
N ILE A 115 -21.16 1.16 -5.69
CA ILE A 115 -22.38 0.54 -6.22
C ILE A 115 -21.95 -0.36 -7.39
N SER A 116 -21.05 -1.33 -7.15
CA SER A 116 -21.16 -2.57 -7.89
C SER A 116 -22.49 -3.15 -7.43
N LYS A 117 -23.58 -2.75 -8.11
CA LYS A 117 -24.88 -3.41 -8.01
C LYS A 117 -24.53 -4.89 -8.02
N ILE A 118 -24.69 -5.55 -6.87
CA ILE A 118 -24.61 -7.01 -6.82
C ILE A 118 -25.58 -7.44 -7.91
N ARG A 119 -25.03 -7.97 -9.00
CA ARG A 119 -25.80 -8.20 -10.22
C ARG A 119 -26.66 -9.42 -9.92
N SER A 120 -27.87 -9.17 -9.42
CA SER A 120 -28.85 -10.20 -9.13
C SER A 120 -29.46 -10.65 -10.45
N PHE A 121 -29.31 -11.92 -10.76
CA PHE A 121 -29.93 -12.49 -11.94
C PHE A 121 -31.21 -13.23 -11.58
N LYS A 122 -32.16 -13.28 -12.51
CA LYS A 122 -33.38 -14.10 -12.42
C LYS A 122 -33.31 -15.25 -13.41
N ILE A 123 -34.04 -16.32 -13.09
CA ILE A 123 -34.26 -17.41 -14.04
C ILE A 123 -34.94 -16.81 -15.27
N ARG A 124 -34.43 -17.17 -16.46
CA ARG A 124 -34.78 -16.63 -17.79
C ARG A 124 -34.15 -15.29 -18.19
N ASP A 125 -33.30 -14.69 -17.36
CA ASP A 125 -32.54 -13.51 -17.81
C ASP A 125 -31.56 -13.88 -18.93
N GLY A 126 -31.52 -13.05 -19.96
CA GLY A 126 -30.56 -13.16 -21.06
C GLY A 126 -29.17 -12.74 -20.60
N VAL A 127 -28.20 -13.62 -20.74
CA VAL A 127 -26.80 -13.40 -20.38
C VAL A 127 -25.89 -13.76 -21.53
N TYR A 128 -24.66 -13.27 -21.52
CA TYR A 128 -23.62 -13.74 -22.42
C TYR A 128 -22.64 -14.60 -21.63
N ALA A 129 -22.36 -15.79 -22.13
CA ALA A 129 -21.36 -16.70 -21.59
C ALA A 129 -20.10 -16.64 -22.45
N GLN A 130 -18.94 -16.73 -21.80
CA GLN A 130 -17.67 -16.73 -22.50
C GLN A 130 -17.45 -18.08 -23.21
N ASN A 131 -17.11 -18.04 -24.50
CA ASN A 131 -16.78 -19.21 -25.30
C ASN A 131 -15.29 -19.53 -25.17
N TYR A 132 -14.98 -20.73 -24.68
CA TYR A 132 -13.59 -21.23 -24.58
C TYR A 132 -13.17 -22.11 -25.76
N THR A 133 -14.08 -22.38 -26.71
CA THR A 133 -13.87 -23.33 -27.82
C THR A 133 -13.63 -22.66 -29.19
N GLY A 134 -13.74 -21.33 -29.28
CA GLY A 134 -13.46 -20.58 -30.50
C GLY A 134 -14.11 -19.19 -30.54
N GLU A 135 -14.15 -18.59 -31.73
CA GLU A 135 -14.89 -17.35 -31.98
C GLU A 135 -16.36 -17.65 -32.31
N PRO A 136 -17.33 -16.82 -31.86
CA PRO A 136 -17.16 -15.59 -31.07
C PRO A 136 -16.94 -15.87 -29.58
N LEU A 137 -16.20 -14.97 -28.92
CA LEU A 137 -15.84 -15.04 -27.49
C LEU A 137 -17.05 -14.98 -26.55
N TRP A 138 -18.22 -14.50 -27.01
CA TRP A 138 -19.43 -14.35 -26.22
C TRP A 138 -20.63 -14.98 -26.91
N ILE A 139 -21.27 -15.94 -26.24
CA ILE A 139 -22.45 -16.64 -26.74
C ILE A 139 -23.67 -16.21 -25.89
N PRO A 140 -24.80 -15.82 -26.50
CA PRO A 140 -26.02 -15.53 -25.76
C PRO A 140 -26.58 -16.82 -25.13
N GLY A 141 -26.99 -16.73 -23.88
CA GLY A 141 -27.58 -17.82 -23.10
C GLY A 141 -28.66 -17.30 -22.15
N GLN A 142 -29.37 -18.21 -21.50
CA GLN A 142 -30.37 -17.89 -20.49
C GLN A 142 -30.05 -18.63 -19.19
N ILE A 143 -30.35 -17.98 -18.07
CA ILE A 143 -30.16 -18.58 -16.75
C ILE A 143 -31.29 -19.58 -16.49
N ILE A 144 -30.94 -20.86 -16.40
CA ILE A 144 -31.89 -21.95 -16.14
C ILE A 144 -32.05 -22.26 -14.64
N ALA A 145 -31.03 -21.99 -13.84
CA ALA A 145 -31.02 -22.23 -12.40
C ALA A 145 -29.98 -21.33 -11.73
N ILE A 146 -30.22 -20.98 -10.46
CA ILE A 146 -29.29 -20.20 -9.63
C ILE A 146 -28.79 -21.13 -8.53
N THR A 147 -27.54 -21.55 -8.61
CA THR A 147 -26.93 -22.54 -7.70
C THR A 147 -26.22 -21.90 -6.51
N SER A 148 -26.61 -20.71 -6.09
CA SER A 148 -25.97 -20.03 -4.95
C SER A 148 -26.16 -20.88 -3.67
N PRO A 149 -25.09 -21.21 -2.92
CA PRO A 149 -25.23 -21.73 -1.57
C PRO A 149 -25.83 -20.63 -0.69
N GLN A 150 -26.87 -20.95 0.07
CA GLN A 150 -27.36 -20.12 1.17
C GLN A 150 -26.38 -20.12 2.34
#